data_AF-A0A2H4I8H5-F1
#
_entry.id   AF-A0A2H4I8H5-F1
#
_cell.length_a   1.000
_cell.length_b   1.000
_cell.length_c   1.000
_cell.angle_alpha   90.00
_cell.angle_beta   90.00
_cell.angle_gamma   90.00
#
_symmetry.space_group_name_H-M   'P 1'
#
loop_
_entity.id
_entity.type
_entity.pdbx_description
1 polymer ?
#
loop_
_entity_poly.entity_id
_entity_poly.type
_entity_poly.pdbx_seq_one_letter_code
_entity_poly.pdbx_strand_id
1 'polypeptide(L)' 'MSNNTILKALERIGYKGRMTGHGFRGLASTALYERQFPSDHIELQLAHVRGKVRGAYDHSRQLPQRRAMMEFWANHLDS' A
#
# COMPACT_ATOMS: atom_id res chain seq x y z
N MET A 1 7.18 9.12 -10.90
CA MET A 1 8.32 8.19 -10.68
C MET A 1 8.08 6.91 -11.46
N SER A 2 9.09 6.37 -12.13
CA SER A 2 8.93 5.10 -12.87
C SER A 2 9.19 3.89 -11.97
N ASN A 3 8.61 2.73 -12.31
CA ASN A 3 8.89 1.47 -11.62
C ASN A 3 10.39 1.16 -11.57
N ASN A 4 11.11 1.45 -12.65
CA ASN A 4 12.58 1.27 -12.71
C ASN A 4 13.32 2.17 -11.72
N THR A 5 12.82 3.37 -11.42
CA THR A 5 13.45 4.25 -10.43
C THR A 5 13.42 3.63 -9.04
N ILE A 6 12.25 3.13 -8.61
CA ILE A 6 12.08 2.47 -7.31
C ILE A 6 12.88 1.16 -7.27
N LEU A 7 12.81 0.34 -8.32
CA LEU A 7 13.58 -0.90 -8.38
C LEU A 7 15.08 -0.66 -8.25
N LYS A 8 15.63 0.35 -8.94
CA LYS A 8 17.05 0.72 -8.82
C LYS A 8 17.41 1.26 -7.44
N ALA A 9 16.53 2.00 -6.78
CA ALA A 9 16.74 2.41 -5.40
C ALA A 9 16.83 1.18 -4.48
N LEU A 10 15.90 0.23 -4.60
CA LEU A 10 15.90 -1.02 -3.84
C LEU A 10 17.14 -1.88 -4.09
N GLU A 11 17.59 -1.98 -5.35
CA GLU A 11 18.85 -2.65 -5.68
C GLU A 11 20.05 -2.02 -4.95
N ARG A 12 20.13 -0.69 -4.91
CA ARG A 12 21.24 0.05 -4.27
C ARG A 12 21.29 -0.13 -2.75
N ILE A 13 20.15 -0.33 -2.10
CA ILE A 13 20.08 -0.55 -0.65
C ILE A 13 20.11 -2.05 -0.28
N GLY A 14 20.50 -2.93 -1.21
CA GLY A 14 20.78 -4.35 -0.92
C GLY A 14 19.64 -5.34 -1.15
N TYR A 15 18.53 -4.91 -1.76
CA TYR A 15 17.38 -5.79 -2.05
C TYR A 15 17.41 -6.40 -3.47
N LYS A 16 18.51 -6.25 -4.22
CA LYS A 16 18.63 -6.83 -5.57
C LYS A 16 18.38 -8.35 -5.52
N GLY A 17 17.40 -8.81 -6.31
CA GLY A 17 17.01 -10.23 -6.38
C GLY A 17 16.26 -10.76 -5.14
N ARG A 18 16.05 -9.94 -4.11
CA ARG A 18 15.38 -10.31 -2.87
C ARG A 18 13.99 -9.71 -2.73
N MET A 19 13.81 -8.47 -3.20
CA MET A 19 12.53 -7.77 -3.14
C MET A 19 12.38 -6.75 -4.27
N THR A 20 11.13 -6.42 -4.61
CA THR A 20 10.78 -5.37 -5.57
C THR A 20 9.75 -4.43 -4.95
N GLY A 21 9.50 -3.28 -5.59
CA GLY A 21 8.41 -2.39 -5.16
C GLY A 21 7.03 -3.08 -5.20
N HIS A 22 6.81 -3.99 -6.16
CA HIS A 22 5.60 -4.80 -6.20
C HIS A 22 5.55 -5.81 -5.04
N GLY A 23 6.66 -6.47 -4.73
CA GLY A 23 6.75 -7.40 -3.59
C GLY A 23 6.42 -6.73 -2.25
N PHE A 24 6.98 -5.55 -2.00
CA PHE A 24 6.66 -4.77 -0.79
C PHE A 24 5.18 -4.39 -0.71
N ARG A 25 4.56 -4.05 -1.84
CA ARG A 25 3.11 -3.76 -1.87
C ARG A 25 2.26 -4.99 -1.54
N GLY A 26 2.64 -6.15 -2.06
CA GLY A 26 1.98 -7.42 -1.73
C GLY A 26 2.09 -7.73 -0.23
N LEU A 27 3.30 -7.63 0.33
CA LEU A 27 3.55 -7.84 1.76
C LEU A 27 2.70 -6.91 2.64
N ALA A 28 2.72 -5.61 2.35
CA ALA A 28 1.93 -4.63 3.09
C ALA A 28 0.42 -4.90 2.97
N SER A 29 -0.07 -5.27 1.78
CA SER A 29 -1.47 -5.63 1.57
C SER A 29 -1.88 -6.80 2.47
N THR A 30 -1.13 -7.90 2.45
CA THR A 30 -1.41 -9.09 3.27
C THR A 30 -1.48 -8.73 4.75
N ALA A 31 -0.49 -8.02 5.29
CA ALA A 31 -0.47 -7.65 6.70
C ALA A 31 -1.65 -6.75 7.11
N LEU A 32 -2.04 -5.81 6.24
CA LEU A 32 -3.19 -4.93 6.50
C LEU A 32 -4.53 -5.69 6.44
N TYR A 33 -4.65 -6.67 5.54
CA TYR A 33 -5.81 -7.57 5.50
C TYR A 33 -5.87 -8.49 6.73
N GLU A 34 -4.73 -9.05 7.17
CA GLU A 34 -4.65 -9.85 8.40
C GLU A 34 -5.04 -9.05 9.65
N ARG A 35 -4.77 -7.74 9.63
CA ARG A 35 -5.21 -6.81 10.69
C ARG A 35 -6.66 -6.35 10.56
N GLN A 36 -7.39 -6.85 9.55
CA GLN A 36 -8.81 -6.57 9.32
C GLN A 36 -9.12 -5.11 9.01
N PHE A 37 -8.18 -4.37 8.42
CA PHE A 37 -8.51 -3.05 7.87
C PHE A 37 -9.55 -3.20 6.74
N PRO A 38 -10.49 -2.24 6.61
CA PRO A 38 -11.45 -2.27 5.51
C PRO A 38 -10.76 -2.32 4.15
N SER A 39 -11.15 -3.28 3.31
CA SER A 39 -10.59 -3.48 1.96
C SER A 39 -10.52 -2.19 1.16
N ASP A 40 -11.57 -1.36 1.21
CA ASP A 40 -11.61 -0.08 0.50
C ASP A 40 -10.45 0.85 0.85
N HIS A 41 -10.02 0.87 2.11
CA HIS A 41 -8.92 1.71 2.56
C HIS A 41 -7.57 1.17 2.08
N ILE A 42 -7.40 -0.16 2.11
CA ILE A 42 -6.22 -0.85 1.61
C ILE A 42 -6.07 -0.60 0.10
N GLU A 43 -7.12 -0.85 -0.67
CA GLU A 43 -7.12 -0.67 -2.13
C GLU A 43 -6.86 0.78 -2.52
N LEU A 44 -7.45 1.76 -1.81
CA LEU A 44 -7.17 3.18 -2.02
C LEU A 44 -5.73 3.56 -1.68
N GLN A 45 -5.15 2.97 -0.62
CA GLN A 45 -3.76 3.20 -0.24
C GLN A 45 -2.80 2.63 -1.28
N LEU A 46 -3.17 1.52 -1.90
CA LEU A 46 -2.50 0.95 -3.05
C LEU A 46 -2.77 1.70 -4.36
N ALA A 47 -3.59 2.76 -4.36
CA ALA A 47 -4.00 3.50 -5.56
C ALA A 47 -4.69 2.61 -6.61
N HIS A 48 -5.36 1.55 -6.16
CA HIS A 48 -6.21 0.74 -7.01
C HIS A 48 -7.55 1.47 -7.24
N VAL A 49 -8.08 1.29 -8.45
CA VAL A 49 -9.33 1.92 -8.86
C VAL A 49 -10.48 1.13 -8.25
N ARG A 50 -11.42 1.84 -7.61
CA ARG A 50 -12.66 1.25 -7.11
C ARG A 50 -13.46 0.69 -8.29
N GLY A 51 -14.20 -0.40 -8.08
CA GLY A 51 -15.04 -1.00 -9.12
C GLY A 51 -15.98 0.02 -9.80
N LYS A 52 -16.31 -0.21 -11.08
CA LYS A 52 -16.98 0.76 -11.97
C LYS A 52 -18.18 1.48 -11.35
N VAL A 53 -19.05 0.75 -10.66
CA VAL A 53 -20.26 1.32 -10.05
C VAL A 53 -19.91 2.23 -8.88
N ARG A 54 -19.14 1.74 -7.91
CA ARG A 54 -18.79 2.52 -6.72
C ARG A 54 -17.88 3.69 -7.04
N GLY A 55 -16.93 3.52 -7.96
CA GLY A 55 -16.04 4.58 -8.42
C GLY A 55 -16.75 5.72 -9.16
N ALA A 56 -17.96 5.48 -9.69
CA ALA A 56 -18.76 6.52 -10.34
C ALA A 56 -19.41 7.50 -9.34
N TYR A 57 -19.59 7.10 -8.07
CA TYR A 57 -20.31 7.91 -7.07
C TYR A 57 -19.46 8.26 -5.85
N ASP A 58 -18.56 7.36 -5.43
CA ASP A 58 -17.71 7.56 -4.27
C ASP A 58 -16.33 8.07 -4.69
N HIS A 59 -16.18 9.40 -4.62
CA HIS A 59 -14.92 10.11 -4.83
C HIS A 59 -14.16 10.39 -3.53
N SER A 60 -14.61 9.83 -2.40
CA SER A 60 -13.99 10.10 -1.10
C SER A 60 -12.56 9.54 -1.06
N ARG A 61 -11.63 10.34 -0.52
CA ARG A 61 -10.22 9.95 -0.38
C ARG A 61 -9.93 9.15 0.90
N GLN A 62 -10.89 9.13 1.84
CA GLN A 62 -10.82 8.44 3.15
C GLN A 62 -9.50 8.70 3.90
N LEU A 63 -9.06 9.97 3.88
CA LEU A 63 -7.75 10.36 4.43
C LEU A 63 -7.59 10.08 5.93
N PRO A 64 -8.58 10.32 6.81
CA PRO A 64 -8.44 10.00 8.23
C PRO A 64 -8.18 8.51 8.48
N GLN A 65 -8.94 7.64 7.81
CA GLN A 65 -8.81 6.19 7.95
C GLN A 65 -7.48 5.68 7.40
N ARG A 66 -7.07 6.20 6.23
CA ARG A 66 -5.78 5.85 5.63
C ARG A 66 -4.60 6.34 6.45
N ARG A 67 -4.73 7.50 7.13
CA ARG A 67 -3.70 7.98 8.05
C ARG A 67 -3.56 7.04 9.25
N ALA A 68 -4.66 6.69 9.92
CA ALA A 68 -4.63 5.75 11.04
C ALA A 68 -4.04 4.38 10.64
N MET A 69 -4.35 3.91 9.42
CA MET A 69 -3.77 2.68 8.87
C MET A 69 -2.25 2.79 8.66
N MET A 70 -1.76 3.93 8.16
CA MET A 70 -0.33 4.17 7.99
C MET A 70 0.41 4.39 9.31
N GLU A 71 -0.24 4.99 10.30
CA GLU A 71 0.29 5.11 11.67
C GLU A 71 0.44 3.72 12.31
N PHE A 72 -0.58 2.86 12.17
CA PHE A 72 -0.46 1.46 12.59
C PHE A 72 0.69 0.75 11.86
N TRP A 73 0.79 0.90 10.54
CA TRP A 73 1.83 0.28 9.75
C TRP A 73 3.24 0.71 10.20
N ALA A 74 3.44 2.00 10.48
CA ALA A 74 4.70 2.50 11.03
C ALA A 74 5.01 1.84 12.38
N ASN A 75 4.06 1.86 13.31
CA ASN A 75 4.24 1.25 14.64
C ASN A 75 4.52 -0.26 14.58
N HIS A 76 3.98 -0.98 13.59
CA HIS A 76 4.24 -2.41 13.39
C HIS A 76 5.66 -2.69 12.88
N LEU A 77 6.28 -1.75 12.15
CA LEU A 77 7.64 -1.88 11.66
C LEU A 77 8.69 -1.49 12.72
N ASP A 78 8.33 -0.61 13.65
CA ASP A 78 9.20 -0.12 14.72
C ASP A 78 9.20 -1.02 15.97
N SER A 79 8.33 -2.04 16.03
CA SER A 79 8.24 -3.02 17.12
C SER A 79 9.19 -4.20 16.93
#